data_AF-L7ULH6-F1
#
_entry.id   AF-L7ULH6-F1
#
_cell.length_a   1.000
_cell.length_b   1.000
_cell.length_c   1.000
_cell.angle_alpha   90.00
_cell.angle_beta   90.00
_cell.angle_gamma   90.00
#
_symmetry.space_group_name_H-M   'P 1'
#
loop_
_entity.id
_entity.type
_entity.pdbx_description
1 polymer ?
#
loop_
_entity_poly.entity_id
_entity_poly.type
_entity_poly.pdbx_seq_one_letter_code
_entity_poly.pdbx_strand_id
1 'polypeptide(L)'
;MSRRQSIPHVLGLLMFTAGAVGCGTDEHLPTVPQAPASALESAASAVSSSDVCVEVIHWAKSRQLCKPRGYDIGTLLADFKPTQEAMCNTFTDATIRSDCHARPPYVFIPKGSSTNPGDWVAGTEQVQHYFRTSASASTAVYERSLEKLDEIADDMLGPARSELERREKSVANSRSHLGDALKARADADRGVAVATLGTQRETLNAYRSAFNVYQGSVQALEPQVTTLFNTFVTFRDGEAAVFAQLQDIAQRASTATLAQLAPLQMELVALSRAESQAPQQLWLDTRRLAHTLSQLHVEHHRKMDPYAAFLTQNNIPRVDLTARSGAILNSISSYTDARYARVAEAVKKLLAGLTERQGALVSSQANADTRQTLATAAMLKASETFLANANTRTTALWQMPPKSTKLKLFFLSAKHVDFESILQLEPLCMHVSPTSTAWMETGCIALRRQFTSARNYVNTTLPNMVRLNVTQMRRAGVSETHLADVETHLANANLRQAVLAHDAALRASDL
;
A
#
# COMPACT_ATOMS: atom_id res chain seq x y z
N MET A 1 59.92 -1.04 15.63
CA MET A 1 59.44 -1.63 16.91
C MET A 1 58.64 -0.54 17.62
N SER A 2 57.35 -0.56 17.91
CA SER A 2 56.27 -1.57 17.95
C SER A 2 54.96 -0.80 17.63
N ARG A 3 54.26 -1.06 16.52
CA ARG A 3 53.00 -1.83 16.43
C ARG A 3 52.15 -1.92 17.71
N ARG A 4 50.90 -1.43 17.63
CA ARG A 4 49.60 -2.14 17.81
C ARG A 4 48.45 -1.13 17.61
N GLN A 5 47.65 -1.26 16.55
CA GLN A 5 46.37 -2.02 16.45
C GLN A 5 45.22 -1.30 17.19
N SER A 6 44.33 -0.58 16.49
CA SER A 6 43.15 -1.04 15.71
C SER A 6 41.99 -1.52 16.60
N ILE A 7 40.93 -0.70 16.68
CA ILE A 7 39.57 -1.09 17.08
C ILE A 7 38.60 -0.41 16.09
N PRO A 8 37.91 -1.16 15.22
CA PRO A 8 36.70 -0.69 14.55
C PRO A 8 35.47 -1.09 15.38
N HIS A 9 34.50 -0.17 15.49
CA HIS A 9 33.19 -0.47 16.07
C HIS A 9 32.37 -1.35 15.12
N VAL A 10 31.86 -2.42 15.71
CA VAL A 10 30.96 -3.44 15.20
C VAL A 10 29.57 -2.83 14.97
N LEU A 11 28.99 -3.04 13.79
CA LEU A 11 27.56 -2.88 13.55
C LEU A 11 26.98 -4.27 13.26
N GLY A 12 26.18 -4.73 14.21
CA GLY A 12 25.61 -6.06 14.27
C GLY A 12 24.47 -6.28 13.27
N LEU A 13 24.50 -7.48 12.72
CA LEU A 13 23.48 -8.17 11.95
C LEU A 13 22.22 -8.41 12.80
N LEU A 14 21.03 -8.16 12.27
CA LEU A 14 19.78 -8.76 12.76
C LEU A 14 18.92 -9.15 11.55
N MET A 15 18.75 -10.46 11.40
CA MET A 15 17.85 -11.10 10.44
C MET A 15 16.39 -10.97 10.90
N PHE A 16 15.46 -10.94 9.94
CA PHE A 16 14.14 -11.55 10.08
C PHE A 16 13.78 -12.31 8.81
N THR A 17 13.47 -13.59 8.99
CA THR A 17 12.95 -14.53 8.01
C THR A 17 11.42 -14.50 8.02
N ALA A 18 10.80 -14.62 6.86
CA ALA A 18 9.41 -15.05 6.73
C ALA A 18 9.31 -15.96 5.51
N GLY A 19 9.02 -17.24 5.77
CA GLY A 19 8.68 -18.22 4.74
C GLY A 19 7.18 -18.24 4.50
N ALA A 20 6.78 -18.70 3.31
CA ALA A 20 5.48 -19.31 3.09
C ALA A 20 5.62 -20.40 2.03
N VAL A 21 5.03 -21.55 2.38
CA VAL A 21 5.00 -22.83 1.68
C VAL A 21 3.64 -22.96 0.97
N GLY A 22 3.62 -23.61 -0.20
CA GLY A 22 2.62 -24.66 -0.43
C GLY A 22 1.74 -24.62 -1.68
N CYS A 23 1.83 -25.74 -2.42
CA CYS A 23 0.81 -26.44 -3.24
C CYS A 23 0.22 -25.72 -4.47
N GLY A 24 -0.10 -26.39 -5.58
CA GLY A 24 -0.18 -27.82 -5.84
C GLY A 24 -0.39 -28.09 -7.34
N THR A 25 -0.25 -29.37 -7.67
CA THR A 25 -0.44 -30.02 -8.97
C THR A 25 -1.90 -30.02 -9.43
N ASP A 26 -2.15 -30.13 -10.73
CA ASP A 26 -2.82 -31.31 -11.31
C ASP A 26 -3.13 -31.14 -12.81
N GLU A 27 -2.66 -32.13 -13.58
CA GLU A 27 -3.17 -32.54 -14.88
C GLU A 27 -4.63 -32.99 -14.75
N HIS A 28 -5.47 -32.76 -15.78
CA HIS A 28 -6.57 -33.67 -16.13
C HIS A 28 -6.96 -33.46 -17.61
N LEU A 29 -6.70 -34.48 -18.45
CA LEU A 29 -7.30 -34.67 -19.77
C LEU A 29 -8.38 -35.76 -19.64
N PRO A 30 -9.59 -35.56 -20.18
CA PRO A 30 -10.63 -36.59 -20.14
C PRO A 30 -10.51 -37.57 -21.31
N THR A 31 -10.56 -38.85 -20.95
CA THR A 31 -10.80 -40.03 -21.79
C THR A 31 -12.31 -40.30 -21.86
N VAL A 32 -12.85 -40.64 -23.04
CA VAL A 32 -14.08 -41.45 -23.17
C VAL A 32 -14.15 -42.06 -24.61
N PRO A 33 -14.99 -43.07 -24.93
CA PRO A 33 -14.65 -44.50 -24.90
C PRO A 33 -14.92 -45.23 -26.23
N GLN A 34 -14.35 -46.43 -26.38
CA GLN A 34 -14.77 -47.44 -27.38
C GLN A 34 -15.76 -48.43 -26.77
N ALA A 35 -16.78 -48.83 -27.54
CA ALA A 35 -17.40 -50.18 -27.66
C ALA A 35 -18.83 -50.07 -28.25
N PRO A 36 -19.48 -51.15 -28.75
CA PRO A 36 -18.95 -52.43 -29.24
C PRO A 36 -19.48 -52.80 -30.64
N ALA A 37 -18.77 -53.71 -31.32
CA ALA A 37 -19.33 -54.48 -32.43
C ALA A 37 -20.20 -55.60 -31.86
N SER A 38 -21.49 -55.59 -32.22
CA SER A 38 -22.44 -56.66 -31.89
C SER A 38 -22.33 -57.81 -32.89
N ALA A 39 -22.23 -59.00 -32.30
CA ALA A 39 -22.26 -60.31 -32.92
C ALA A 39 -23.54 -60.56 -33.72
N LEU A 40 -23.41 -61.35 -34.79
CA LEU A 40 -24.45 -62.27 -35.22
C LEU A 40 -23.77 -63.60 -35.58
N GLU A 41 -23.80 -64.43 -34.55
CA GLU A 41 -23.54 -65.85 -34.52
C GLU A 41 -24.63 -66.61 -35.28
N SER A 42 -24.23 -67.74 -35.90
CA SER A 42 -25.01 -68.98 -36.01
C SER A 42 -26.24 -69.04 -36.93
N ALA A 43 -26.09 -69.79 -38.03
CA ALA A 43 -26.97 -70.91 -38.35
C ALA A 43 -26.32 -71.84 -39.40
N ALA A 44 -25.39 -72.70 -38.95
CA ALA A 44 -24.96 -73.86 -39.72
C ALA A 44 -25.99 -74.98 -39.52
N SER A 45 -26.63 -75.43 -40.60
CA SER A 45 -27.30 -76.73 -40.65
C SER A 45 -26.40 -77.71 -41.39
N ALA A 46 -26.17 -78.85 -40.75
CA ALA A 46 -25.24 -79.90 -41.16
C ALA A 46 -25.49 -80.40 -42.59
N VAL A 47 -24.43 -80.37 -43.41
CA VAL A 47 -24.39 -81.01 -44.74
C VAL A 47 -23.32 -82.12 -44.71
N SER A 48 -23.63 -83.24 -45.34
CA SER A 48 -22.86 -84.48 -45.33
C SER A 48 -21.45 -84.34 -45.91
N SER A 49 -20.49 -85.16 -45.46
CA SER A 49 -19.06 -85.10 -45.84
C SER A 49 -18.74 -85.49 -47.30
N SER A 50 -19.76 -85.59 -48.16
CA SER A 50 -19.61 -85.80 -49.61
C SER A 50 -20.00 -84.58 -50.45
N ASP A 51 -20.48 -83.51 -49.81
CA ASP A 51 -20.94 -82.29 -50.45
C ASP A 51 -19.93 -81.15 -50.30
N VAL A 52 -19.74 -80.36 -51.34
CA VAL A 52 -18.97 -79.11 -51.28
C VAL A 52 -19.93 -77.95 -51.21
N CYS A 53 -19.78 -77.15 -50.16
CA CYS A 53 -20.56 -75.94 -49.92
C CYS A 53 -19.74 -74.71 -50.32
N VAL A 54 -20.23 -73.96 -51.31
CA VAL A 54 -19.66 -72.66 -51.68
C VAL A 54 -20.64 -71.56 -51.33
N GLU A 55 -20.14 -70.43 -50.85
CA GLU A 55 -20.96 -69.25 -50.60
C GLU A 55 -20.94 -68.36 -51.85
N VAL A 56 -22.11 -68.22 -52.48
CA VAL A 56 -22.29 -67.33 -53.63
C VAL A 56 -22.85 -66.01 -53.11
N ILE A 57 -22.15 -64.92 -53.37
CA ILE A 57 -22.63 -63.57 -53.02
C ILE A 57 -23.02 -62.83 -54.29
N HIS A 58 -24.20 -62.23 -54.23
CA HIS A 58 -24.63 -61.25 -55.21
C HIS A 58 -25.15 -60.01 -54.48
N TRP A 59 -24.56 -58.85 -54.79
CA TRP A 59 -25.09 -57.54 -54.40
C TRP A 59 -25.51 -57.43 -52.91
N ALA A 60 -24.65 -57.93 -52.01
CA ALA A 60 -24.79 -57.91 -50.53
C ALA A 60 -25.71 -58.96 -49.87
N LYS A 61 -26.24 -59.95 -50.60
CA LYS A 61 -26.78 -61.17 -49.96
C LYS A 61 -25.95 -62.37 -50.34
N SER A 62 -25.77 -63.26 -49.37
CA SER A 62 -25.06 -64.52 -49.55
C SER A 62 -26.02 -65.70 -49.52
N ARG A 63 -25.69 -66.74 -50.26
CA ARG A 63 -26.35 -68.04 -50.15
C ARG A 63 -25.31 -69.13 -50.24
N GLN A 64 -25.29 -69.98 -49.23
CA GLN A 64 -24.50 -71.20 -49.26
C GLN A 64 -25.20 -72.23 -50.15
N LEU A 65 -24.51 -72.69 -51.19
CA LEU A 65 -24.97 -73.74 -52.09
C LEU A 65 -24.07 -74.96 -51.91
N CYS A 66 -24.66 -76.06 -51.50
CA CYS A 66 -23.96 -77.33 -51.32
C CYS A 66 -24.36 -78.33 -52.41
N LYS A 67 -23.38 -78.89 -53.11
CA LYS A 67 -23.61 -79.94 -54.13
C LYS A 67 -22.60 -81.08 -53.95
N PRO A 68 -22.94 -82.32 -54.37
CA PRO A 68 -22.00 -83.43 -54.38
C PRO A 68 -20.76 -83.12 -55.22
N ARG A 69 -19.59 -83.66 -54.84
CA ARG A 69 -18.35 -83.50 -55.63
C ARG A 69 -18.55 -83.98 -57.08
N GLY A 70 -18.13 -83.16 -58.06
CA GLY A 70 -18.12 -83.49 -59.50
C GLY A 70 -19.14 -82.75 -60.38
N TYR A 71 -19.94 -81.84 -59.84
CA TYR A 71 -20.87 -81.00 -60.62
C TYR A 71 -20.18 -79.74 -61.18
N ASP A 72 -20.61 -79.31 -62.38
CA ASP A 72 -20.10 -78.13 -63.09
C ASP A 72 -20.61 -76.82 -62.46
N ILE A 73 -19.79 -75.76 -62.48
CA ILE A 73 -20.15 -74.46 -61.88
C ILE A 73 -21.29 -73.80 -62.64
N GLY A 74 -21.41 -74.06 -63.94
CA GLY A 74 -22.54 -73.61 -64.74
C GLY A 74 -23.87 -74.13 -64.22
N THR A 75 -23.90 -75.33 -63.64
CA THR A 75 -25.10 -75.90 -63.02
C THR A 75 -25.41 -75.25 -61.67
N LEU A 76 -24.38 -74.96 -60.86
CA LEU A 76 -24.52 -74.21 -59.60
C LEU A 76 -25.02 -72.77 -59.83
N LEU A 77 -24.47 -72.09 -60.84
CA LEU A 77 -24.87 -70.74 -61.23
C LEU A 77 -26.25 -70.73 -61.90
N ALA A 78 -26.60 -71.78 -62.65
CA ALA A 78 -27.94 -71.97 -63.20
C ALA A 78 -28.99 -72.16 -62.10
N ASP A 79 -28.68 -72.93 -61.05
CA ASP A 79 -29.55 -73.07 -59.87
C ASP A 79 -29.67 -71.76 -59.07
N PHE A 80 -28.64 -70.90 -59.11
CA PHE A 80 -28.66 -69.59 -58.46
C PHE A 80 -29.43 -68.53 -59.27
N LYS A 81 -29.49 -68.65 -60.60
CA LYS A 81 -30.08 -67.66 -61.51
C LYS A 81 -31.53 -67.26 -61.17
N PRO A 82 -32.47 -68.18 -60.84
CA PRO A 82 -33.82 -67.81 -60.39
C PRO A 82 -33.80 -66.98 -59.10
N THR A 83 -32.83 -67.23 -58.21
CA THR A 83 -32.67 -66.50 -56.95
C THR A 83 -32.09 -65.10 -57.21
N GLN A 84 -31.12 -64.99 -58.14
CA GLN A 84 -30.57 -63.71 -58.58
C GLN A 84 -31.65 -62.82 -59.22
N GLU A 85 -32.47 -63.39 -60.10
CA GLU A 85 -33.58 -62.67 -60.73
C GLU A 85 -34.61 -62.21 -59.69
N ALA A 86 -35.01 -63.07 -58.76
CA ALA A 86 -35.89 -62.71 -57.66
C ALA A 86 -35.30 -61.60 -56.77
N MET A 87 -33.99 -61.66 -56.47
CA MET A 87 -33.30 -60.64 -55.67
C MET A 87 -33.22 -59.30 -56.40
N CYS A 88 -32.78 -59.27 -57.66
CA CYS A 88 -32.68 -58.02 -58.40
C CYS A 88 -34.05 -57.38 -58.62
N ASN A 89 -35.10 -58.18 -58.79
CA ASN A 89 -36.49 -57.70 -58.88
C ASN A 89 -37.03 -57.09 -57.58
N THR A 90 -36.36 -57.25 -56.43
CA THR A 90 -36.75 -56.54 -55.18
C THR A 90 -36.37 -55.06 -55.18
N PHE A 91 -35.47 -54.62 -56.07
CA PHE A 91 -35.10 -53.21 -56.15
C PHE A 91 -36.14 -52.41 -56.93
N THR A 92 -36.71 -51.39 -56.32
CA THR A 92 -37.71 -50.50 -56.94
C THR A 92 -37.11 -49.55 -57.97
N ASP A 93 -35.85 -49.16 -57.82
CA ASP A 93 -35.10 -48.31 -58.74
C ASP A 93 -34.66 -49.09 -60.00
N ALA A 94 -34.99 -48.57 -61.19
CA ALA A 94 -34.75 -49.22 -62.47
C ALA A 94 -33.25 -49.30 -62.83
N THR A 95 -32.47 -48.29 -62.44
CA THR A 95 -31.02 -48.20 -62.65
C THR A 95 -30.31 -49.23 -61.77
N ILE A 96 -30.69 -49.28 -60.49
CA ILE A 96 -30.14 -50.27 -59.55
C ILE A 96 -30.54 -51.69 -59.95
N ARG A 97 -31.78 -51.90 -60.40
CA ARG A 97 -32.25 -53.19 -60.91
C ARG A 97 -31.44 -53.62 -62.13
N SER A 98 -31.23 -52.72 -63.09
CA SER A 98 -30.40 -52.95 -64.27
C SER A 98 -28.96 -53.30 -63.89
N ASP A 99 -28.35 -52.53 -62.99
CA ASP A 99 -26.98 -52.76 -62.51
C ASP A 99 -26.85 -54.08 -61.74
N CYS A 100 -27.89 -54.48 -61.00
CA CYS A 100 -27.95 -55.76 -60.31
C CYS A 100 -27.99 -56.94 -61.31
N HIS A 101 -28.70 -56.81 -62.42
CA HIS A 101 -28.71 -57.82 -63.49
C HIS A 101 -27.41 -57.82 -64.31
N ALA A 102 -26.75 -56.66 -64.45
CA ALA A 102 -25.53 -56.52 -65.23
C ALA A 102 -24.27 -57.09 -64.54
N ARG A 103 -24.27 -57.17 -63.20
CA ARG A 103 -23.12 -57.70 -62.46
C ARG A 103 -23.15 -59.22 -62.38
N PRO A 104 -22.03 -59.90 -62.70
CA PRO A 104 -21.92 -61.34 -62.47
C PRO A 104 -21.90 -61.62 -60.96
N PRO A 105 -22.52 -62.73 -60.49
CA PRO A 105 -22.30 -63.21 -59.13
C PRO A 105 -20.82 -63.59 -58.95
N TYR A 106 -20.32 -63.61 -57.72
CA TYR A 106 -18.97 -64.08 -57.42
C TYR A 106 -18.99 -65.16 -56.33
N VAL A 107 -17.98 -66.03 -56.36
CA VAL A 107 -17.84 -67.15 -55.42
C VAL A 107 -16.65 -66.84 -54.53
N PHE A 108 -16.85 -66.84 -53.22
CA PHE A 108 -15.79 -66.51 -52.29
C PHE A 108 -15.86 -67.40 -51.04
N ILE A 109 -14.83 -67.30 -50.20
CA ILE A 109 -14.80 -67.90 -48.88
C ILE A 109 -14.64 -66.80 -47.84
N PRO A 110 -15.47 -66.78 -46.79
CA PRO A 110 -15.40 -65.77 -45.75
C PRO A 110 -14.03 -65.74 -45.06
N LYS A 111 -13.65 -64.55 -44.58
CA LYS A 111 -12.42 -64.30 -43.83
C LYS A 111 -12.31 -65.34 -42.71
N GLY A 112 -11.25 -66.16 -42.78
CA GLY A 112 -10.93 -67.10 -41.70
C GLY A 112 -10.52 -66.37 -40.43
N SER A 113 -10.51 -67.06 -39.30
CA SER A 113 -9.92 -66.53 -38.07
C SER A 113 -8.44 -66.18 -38.29
N SER A 114 -7.97 -65.05 -37.77
CA SER A 114 -6.54 -64.68 -37.81
C SER A 114 -5.63 -65.69 -37.11
N THR A 115 -6.20 -66.59 -36.31
CA THR A 115 -5.50 -67.68 -35.63
C THR A 115 -5.31 -68.94 -36.49
N ASN A 116 -6.00 -69.08 -37.63
CA ASN A 116 -5.85 -70.26 -38.50
C ASN A 116 -5.92 -69.89 -40.00
N PRO A 117 -4.91 -69.15 -40.53
CA PRO A 117 -4.90 -68.72 -41.93
C PRO A 117 -4.85 -69.88 -42.93
N GLY A 118 -4.42 -71.07 -42.51
CA GLY A 118 -4.39 -72.28 -43.33
C GLY A 118 -5.76 -72.72 -43.83
N ASP A 119 -6.83 -72.53 -43.05
CA ASP A 119 -8.20 -72.89 -43.45
C ASP A 119 -8.72 -71.97 -44.56
N TRP A 120 -8.35 -70.68 -44.50
CA TRP A 120 -8.67 -69.70 -45.55
C TRP A 120 -7.86 -69.95 -46.83
N VAL A 121 -6.57 -70.28 -46.71
CA VAL A 121 -5.73 -70.65 -47.87
C VAL A 121 -6.25 -71.94 -48.52
N ALA A 122 -6.51 -73.00 -47.74
CA ALA A 122 -7.05 -74.26 -48.26
C ALA A 122 -8.43 -74.08 -48.92
N GLY A 123 -9.24 -73.19 -48.35
CA GLY A 123 -10.51 -72.79 -48.95
C GLY A 123 -10.31 -72.06 -50.29
N THR A 124 -9.48 -71.02 -50.34
CA THR A 124 -9.23 -70.25 -51.58
C THR A 124 -8.65 -71.12 -52.70
N GLU A 125 -7.79 -72.09 -52.36
CA GLU A 125 -7.33 -73.12 -53.29
C GLU A 125 -8.47 -74.00 -53.82
N GLN A 126 -9.46 -74.36 -52.98
CA GLN A 126 -10.63 -75.10 -53.44
C GLN A 126 -11.48 -74.28 -54.42
N VAL A 127 -11.74 -73.00 -54.14
CA VAL A 127 -12.48 -72.12 -55.07
C VAL A 127 -11.73 -72.00 -56.40
N GLN A 128 -10.41 -71.82 -56.37
CA GLN A 128 -9.60 -71.80 -57.59
C GLN A 128 -9.62 -73.13 -58.35
N HIS A 129 -9.55 -74.27 -57.65
CA HIS A 129 -9.65 -75.60 -58.26
C HIS A 129 -11.01 -75.82 -58.94
N TYR A 130 -12.09 -75.33 -58.32
CA TYR A 130 -13.44 -75.36 -58.88
C TYR A 130 -13.56 -74.55 -60.17
N PHE A 131 -12.98 -73.34 -60.23
CA PHE A 131 -12.96 -72.56 -61.46
C PHE A 131 -12.10 -73.19 -62.56
N ARG A 132 -11.02 -73.89 -62.22
CA ARG A 132 -10.13 -74.58 -63.19
C ARG A 132 -10.76 -75.81 -63.83
N THR A 133 -11.68 -76.49 -63.14
CA THR A 133 -12.26 -77.78 -63.58
C THR A 133 -13.61 -77.63 -64.28
N SER A 134 -14.23 -76.46 -64.20
CA SER A 134 -15.49 -76.16 -64.88
C SER A 134 -15.25 -75.72 -66.33
N ALA A 135 -15.91 -76.34 -67.31
CA ALA A 135 -15.83 -75.96 -68.72
C ALA A 135 -16.73 -74.76 -69.09
N SER A 136 -17.58 -74.29 -68.16
CA SER A 136 -18.61 -73.26 -68.41
C SER A 136 -18.48 -71.99 -67.55
N ALA A 137 -17.40 -71.83 -66.77
CA ALA A 137 -17.16 -70.63 -65.96
C ALA A 137 -16.97 -69.37 -66.81
N SER A 138 -17.67 -68.29 -66.46
CA SER A 138 -17.42 -66.95 -67.02
C SER A 138 -16.14 -66.34 -66.43
N THR A 139 -15.24 -65.84 -67.27
CA THR A 139 -14.00 -65.16 -66.87
C THR A 139 -14.25 -63.98 -65.93
N ALA A 140 -15.36 -63.26 -66.13
CA ALA A 140 -15.72 -62.10 -65.30
C ALA A 140 -16.07 -62.48 -63.85
N VAL A 141 -16.67 -63.67 -63.64
CA VAL A 141 -16.95 -64.21 -62.30
C VAL A 141 -15.64 -64.53 -61.57
N TYR A 142 -14.65 -65.07 -62.29
CA TYR A 142 -13.36 -65.45 -61.74
C TYR A 142 -12.52 -64.23 -61.33
N GLU A 143 -12.36 -63.23 -62.21
CA GLU A 143 -11.61 -62.01 -61.93
C GLU A 143 -12.18 -61.26 -60.72
N ARG A 144 -13.50 -61.13 -60.65
CA ARG A 144 -14.16 -60.46 -59.53
C ARG A 144 -13.98 -61.20 -58.21
N SER A 145 -13.90 -62.53 -58.25
CA SER A 145 -13.63 -63.35 -57.07
C SER A 145 -12.20 -63.16 -56.58
N LEU A 146 -11.21 -63.01 -57.48
CA LEU A 146 -9.81 -62.75 -57.13
C LEU A 146 -9.58 -61.37 -56.51
N GLU A 147 -10.15 -60.31 -57.09
CA GLU A 147 -10.06 -58.94 -56.53
C GLU A 147 -10.52 -58.90 -55.07
N LYS A 148 -11.60 -59.63 -54.75
CA LYS A 148 -12.15 -59.63 -53.40
C LYS A 148 -11.31 -60.43 -52.41
N LEU A 149 -10.62 -61.47 -52.88
CA LEU A 149 -9.67 -62.23 -52.05
C LEU A 149 -8.43 -61.40 -51.71
N ASP A 150 -7.97 -60.53 -52.62
CA ASP A 150 -6.81 -59.65 -52.43
C ASP A 150 -7.08 -58.55 -51.37
N GLU A 151 -8.23 -57.89 -51.44
CA GLU A 151 -8.65 -56.87 -50.46
C GLU A 151 -8.70 -57.42 -49.02
N ILE A 152 -9.14 -58.69 -48.86
CA ILE A 152 -9.22 -59.36 -47.56
C ILE A 152 -7.81 -59.72 -47.04
N ALA A 153 -6.88 -60.05 -47.95
CA ALA A 153 -5.49 -60.34 -47.59
C ALA A 153 -4.77 -59.10 -47.04
N ASP A 154 -5.00 -57.93 -47.64
CA ASP A 154 -4.41 -56.65 -47.18
C ASP A 154 -4.89 -56.26 -45.77
N ASP A 155 -6.19 -56.42 -45.48
CA ASP A 155 -6.75 -56.15 -44.15
C ASP A 155 -6.22 -57.12 -43.06
N MET A 156 -5.82 -58.34 -43.44
CA MET A 156 -5.24 -59.31 -42.51
C MET A 156 -3.77 -59.05 -42.15
N LEU A 157 -3.01 -58.32 -42.97
CA LEU A 157 -1.56 -58.19 -42.84
C LEU A 157 -1.09 -56.91 -42.08
N GLY A 158 -1.98 -55.95 -41.83
CA GLY A 158 -1.70 -54.74 -41.05
C GLY A 158 -0.87 -53.67 -41.81
N PRO A 159 -0.74 -52.43 -41.28
CA PRO A 159 -0.15 -51.31 -42.03
C PRO A 159 1.34 -51.52 -42.33
N ALA A 160 1.74 -51.25 -43.57
CA ALA A 160 3.09 -51.43 -44.08
C ALA A 160 4.15 -50.61 -43.33
N ARG A 161 5.42 -51.07 -43.33
CA ARG A 161 6.57 -50.42 -42.66
C ARG A 161 6.73 -48.92 -42.98
N SER A 162 6.34 -48.49 -44.18
CA SER A 162 6.38 -47.10 -44.63
C SER A 162 5.47 -46.16 -43.81
N GLU A 163 4.36 -46.67 -43.28
CA GLU A 163 3.41 -45.90 -42.45
C GLU A 163 4.03 -45.59 -41.07
N LEU A 164 4.77 -46.54 -40.50
CA LEU A 164 5.48 -46.37 -39.22
C LEU A 164 6.61 -45.35 -39.35
N GLU A 165 7.44 -45.45 -40.39
CA GLU A 165 8.50 -44.47 -40.66
C GLU A 165 7.94 -43.05 -40.84
N ARG A 166 6.78 -42.91 -41.49
CA ARG A 166 6.09 -41.61 -41.63
C ARG A 166 5.67 -41.03 -40.29
N ARG A 167 5.14 -41.87 -39.39
CA ARG A 167 4.74 -41.46 -38.03
C ARG A 167 5.92 -41.07 -37.17
N GLU A 168 7.00 -41.86 -37.18
CA GLU A 168 8.23 -41.55 -36.45
C GLU A 168 8.84 -40.22 -36.92
N LYS A 169 8.89 -40.00 -38.24
CA LYS A 169 9.34 -38.74 -38.83
C LYS A 169 8.46 -37.56 -38.42
N SER A 170 7.14 -37.75 -38.37
CA SER A 170 6.21 -36.71 -37.89
C SER A 170 6.46 -36.36 -36.42
N VAL A 171 6.66 -37.35 -35.54
CA VAL A 171 6.95 -37.12 -34.12
C VAL A 171 8.30 -36.41 -33.94
N ALA A 172 9.33 -36.81 -34.71
CA ALA A 172 10.62 -36.14 -34.70
C ALA A 172 10.53 -34.66 -35.12
N ASN A 173 9.78 -34.38 -36.18
CA ASN A 173 9.53 -33.01 -36.63
C ASN A 173 8.77 -32.19 -35.59
N SER A 174 7.72 -32.74 -34.98
CA SER A 174 6.97 -32.06 -33.92
C SER A 174 7.84 -31.76 -32.69
N ARG A 175 8.75 -32.66 -32.29
CA ARG A 175 9.71 -32.42 -31.21
C ARG A 175 10.71 -31.32 -31.56
N SER A 176 11.23 -31.30 -32.78
CA SER A 176 12.10 -30.21 -33.26
C SER A 176 11.38 -28.86 -33.21
N HIS A 177 10.15 -28.80 -33.75
CA HIS A 177 9.34 -27.58 -33.73
C HIS A 177 9.04 -27.09 -32.31
N LEU A 178 8.74 -27.99 -31.37
CA LEU A 178 8.56 -27.61 -29.97
C LEU A 178 9.87 -27.08 -29.36
N GLY A 179 10.99 -27.73 -29.66
CA GLY A 179 12.31 -27.28 -29.21
C GLY A 179 12.66 -25.88 -29.73
N ASP A 180 12.36 -25.60 -30.99
CA ASP A 180 12.58 -24.28 -31.60
C ASP A 180 11.61 -23.23 -31.04
N ALA A 181 10.35 -23.60 -30.80
CA ALA A 181 9.36 -22.71 -30.17
C ALA A 181 9.74 -22.35 -28.72
N LEU A 182 10.23 -23.31 -27.94
CA LEU A 182 10.71 -23.07 -26.56
C LEU A 182 11.96 -22.19 -26.54
N LYS A 183 12.90 -22.39 -27.46
CA LYS A 183 14.07 -21.51 -27.61
C LYS A 183 13.65 -20.09 -27.99
N ALA A 184 12.78 -19.95 -28.99
CA ALA A 184 12.27 -18.64 -29.39
C ALA A 184 11.55 -17.92 -28.24
N ARG A 185 10.79 -18.66 -27.42
CA ARG A 185 10.14 -18.12 -26.22
C ARG A 185 11.16 -17.68 -25.16
N ALA A 186 12.15 -18.52 -24.88
CA ALA A 186 13.21 -18.22 -23.92
C ALA A 186 14.04 -16.99 -24.36
N ASP A 187 14.35 -16.88 -25.66
CA ASP A 187 15.04 -15.72 -26.22
C ASP A 187 14.19 -14.44 -26.14
N ALA A 188 12.87 -14.54 -26.38
CA ALA A 188 11.95 -13.43 -26.20
C ALA A 188 11.86 -12.98 -24.73
N ASP A 189 11.68 -13.90 -23.79
CA ASP A 189 11.63 -13.61 -22.36
C ASP A 189 12.98 -13.03 -21.87
N ARG A 190 14.11 -13.56 -22.37
CA ARG A 190 15.44 -12.99 -22.12
C ARG A 190 15.57 -11.57 -22.66
N GLY A 191 15.09 -11.30 -23.87
CA GLY A 191 15.08 -9.97 -24.47
C GLY A 191 14.31 -8.96 -23.61
N VAL A 192 13.12 -9.33 -23.13
CA VAL A 192 12.31 -8.51 -22.22
C VAL A 192 13.02 -8.26 -20.89
N ALA A 193 13.63 -9.29 -20.31
CA ALA A 193 14.38 -9.17 -19.05
C ALA A 193 15.58 -8.22 -19.19
N VAL A 194 16.36 -8.35 -20.28
CA VAL A 194 17.51 -7.48 -20.56
C VAL A 194 17.07 -6.02 -20.76
N ALA A 195 15.99 -5.79 -21.52
CA ALA A 195 15.45 -4.46 -21.74
C ALA A 195 14.99 -3.82 -20.41
N THR A 196 14.24 -4.57 -19.60
CA THR A 196 13.77 -4.12 -18.28
C THR A 196 14.94 -3.75 -17.37
N LEU A 197 15.99 -4.58 -17.33
CA LEU A 197 17.19 -4.34 -16.53
C LEU A 197 17.98 -3.13 -17.04
N GLY A 198 18.01 -2.91 -18.37
CA GLY A 198 18.54 -1.69 -18.99
C GLY A 198 17.85 -0.43 -18.49
N THR A 199 16.51 -0.38 -18.56
CA THR A 199 15.70 0.75 -18.06
C THR A 199 15.88 0.97 -16.56
N GLN A 200 15.95 -0.11 -15.77
CA GLN A 200 16.21 0.00 -14.32
C GLN A 200 17.59 0.61 -14.03
N ARG A 201 18.63 0.23 -14.78
CA ARG A 201 19.98 0.80 -14.64
C ARG A 201 20.01 2.29 -15.00
N GLU A 202 19.35 2.68 -16.07
CA GLU A 202 19.24 4.09 -16.48
C GLU A 202 18.52 4.92 -15.41
N THR A 203 17.39 4.41 -14.91
CA THR A 203 16.61 5.04 -13.84
C THR A 203 17.44 5.18 -12.56
N LEU A 204 18.17 4.13 -12.18
CA LEU A 204 19.05 4.15 -11.00
C LEU A 204 20.20 5.16 -11.16
N ASN A 205 20.79 5.26 -12.35
CA ASN A 205 21.85 6.23 -12.63
C ASN A 205 21.33 7.67 -12.59
N ALA A 206 20.13 7.92 -13.12
CA ALA A 206 19.47 9.22 -13.05
C ALA A 206 19.14 9.60 -11.60
N TYR A 207 18.59 8.66 -10.83
CA TYR A 207 18.35 8.82 -9.39
C TYR A 207 19.64 9.15 -8.63
N ARG A 208 20.72 8.37 -8.85
CA ARG A 208 22.01 8.58 -8.19
C ARG A 208 22.61 9.93 -8.52
N SER A 209 22.52 10.37 -9.77
CA SER A 209 22.97 11.70 -10.18
C SER A 209 22.22 12.81 -9.42
N ALA A 210 20.89 12.74 -9.39
CA ALA A 210 20.07 13.72 -8.68
C ALA A 210 20.27 13.68 -7.15
N PHE A 211 20.52 12.50 -6.56
CA PHE A 211 20.86 12.36 -5.15
C PHE A 211 22.24 12.96 -4.82
N ASN A 212 23.25 12.73 -5.67
CA ASN A 212 24.59 13.31 -5.49
C ASN A 212 24.55 14.85 -5.52
N VAL A 213 23.72 15.44 -6.37
CA VAL A 213 23.51 16.90 -6.39
C VAL A 213 22.94 17.37 -5.06
N TYR A 214 21.90 16.71 -4.53
CA TYR A 214 21.33 17.04 -3.22
C TYR A 214 22.35 16.91 -2.10
N GLN A 215 23.12 15.81 -2.08
CA GLN A 215 24.19 15.62 -1.10
C GLN A 215 25.23 16.75 -1.17
N GLY A 216 25.67 17.14 -2.38
CA GLY A 216 26.60 18.25 -2.57
C GLY A 216 26.03 19.58 -2.08
N SER A 217 24.76 19.85 -2.34
CA SER A 217 24.08 21.05 -1.84
C SER A 217 23.94 21.08 -0.32
N VAL A 218 23.68 19.94 0.33
CA VAL A 218 23.66 19.82 1.80
C VAL A 218 25.07 20.04 2.37
N GLN A 219 26.08 19.41 1.79
CA GLN A 219 27.48 19.55 2.22
C GLN A 219 27.98 21.00 2.11
N ALA A 220 27.55 21.75 1.10
CA ALA A 220 27.88 23.17 0.96
C ALA A 220 27.37 24.04 2.14
N LEU A 221 26.35 23.58 2.88
CA LEU A 221 25.81 24.27 4.06
C LEU A 221 26.49 23.86 5.38
N GLU A 222 27.30 22.80 5.38
CA GLU A 222 27.99 22.30 6.58
C GLU A 222 28.84 23.38 7.30
N PRO A 223 29.61 24.24 6.61
CA PRO A 223 30.38 25.30 7.27
C PRO A 223 29.49 26.32 7.98
N GLN A 224 28.31 26.62 7.42
CA GLN A 224 27.36 27.56 8.02
C GLN A 224 26.72 26.96 9.27
N VAL A 225 26.29 25.69 9.21
CA VAL A 225 25.75 24.96 10.37
C VAL A 225 26.80 24.90 11.49
N THR A 226 28.05 24.59 11.15
CA THR A 226 29.14 24.48 12.13
C THR A 226 29.47 25.81 12.78
N THR A 227 29.56 26.87 11.98
CA THR A 227 29.81 28.23 12.49
C THR A 227 28.71 28.65 13.46
N LEU A 228 27.45 28.49 13.06
CA LEU A 228 26.29 28.82 13.89
C LEU A 228 26.24 28.00 15.18
N PHE A 229 26.54 26.71 15.11
CA PHE A 229 26.62 25.85 16.28
C PHE A 229 27.71 26.31 17.26
N ASN A 230 28.89 26.68 16.77
CA ASN A 230 29.96 27.21 17.61
C ASN A 230 29.57 28.55 18.25
N THR A 231 28.92 29.45 17.50
CA THR A 231 28.36 30.69 18.05
C THR A 231 27.33 30.39 19.14
N PHE A 232 26.47 29.40 18.94
CA PHE A 232 25.50 28.96 19.95
C PHE A 232 26.18 28.41 21.22
N VAL A 233 27.21 27.58 21.08
CA VAL A 233 27.96 27.04 22.23
C VAL A 233 28.57 28.18 23.05
N THR A 234 29.27 29.11 22.40
CA THR A 234 29.82 30.30 23.07
C THR A 234 28.74 31.13 23.75
N PHE A 235 27.62 31.36 23.06
CA PHE A 235 26.48 32.06 23.64
C PHE A 235 25.99 31.34 24.90
N ARG A 236 25.70 30.03 24.80
CA ARG A 236 25.20 29.20 25.90
C ARG A 236 26.14 29.21 27.11
N ASP A 237 27.43 29.06 26.88
CA ASP A 237 28.42 28.98 27.97
C ASP A 237 28.54 30.31 28.73
N GLY A 238 28.18 31.44 28.09
CA GLY A 238 28.11 32.75 28.74
C GLY A 238 26.89 32.98 29.66
N GLU A 239 25.90 32.09 29.67
CA GLU A 239 24.65 32.33 30.44
C GLU A 239 24.89 32.46 31.94
N ALA A 240 25.76 31.62 32.52
CA ALA A 240 26.06 31.67 33.95
C ALA A 240 26.68 33.01 34.35
N ALA A 241 27.53 33.60 33.49
CA ALA A 241 28.16 34.89 33.75
C ALA A 241 27.13 36.03 33.79
N VAL A 242 26.11 35.98 32.91
CA VAL A 242 25.03 36.97 32.87
C VAL A 242 24.19 36.94 34.14
N PHE A 243 23.82 35.74 34.60
CA PHE A 243 23.08 35.61 35.86
C PHE A 243 23.93 36.00 37.07
N ALA A 244 25.23 35.74 37.07
CA ALA A 244 26.14 36.23 38.09
C ALA A 244 26.20 37.76 38.12
N GLN A 245 26.24 38.43 36.96
CA GLN A 245 26.18 39.89 36.87
C GLN A 245 24.84 40.45 37.38
N LEU A 246 23.71 39.83 37.02
CA LEU A 246 22.39 40.22 37.53
C LEU A 246 22.31 40.09 39.05
N GLN A 247 22.87 39.00 39.60
CA GLN A 247 22.93 38.77 41.04
C GLN A 247 23.84 39.79 41.74
N ASP A 248 24.99 40.14 41.16
CA ASP A 248 25.89 41.17 41.68
C ASP A 248 25.21 42.56 41.70
N ILE A 249 24.55 42.96 40.60
CA ILE A 249 23.78 44.21 40.55
C ILE A 249 22.69 44.19 41.63
N ALA A 250 21.97 43.09 41.80
CA ALA A 250 20.96 42.96 42.84
C ALA A 250 21.55 43.08 44.26
N GLN A 251 22.70 42.47 44.51
CA GLN A 251 23.38 42.56 45.80
C GLN A 251 23.84 43.99 46.10
N ARG A 252 24.50 44.66 45.13
CA ARG A 252 24.89 46.08 45.24
C ARG A 252 23.69 46.99 45.43
N ALA A 253 22.60 46.74 44.70
CA ALA A 253 21.35 47.47 44.84
C ALA A 253 20.77 47.36 46.25
N SER A 254 20.87 46.19 46.89
CA SER A 254 20.29 45.95 48.23
C SER A 254 20.95 46.76 49.36
N THR A 255 22.16 47.27 49.16
CA THR A 255 22.89 48.11 50.13
C THR A 255 23.14 49.53 49.61
N ALA A 256 22.83 49.80 48.33
CA ALA A 256 23.02 51.10 47.71
C ALA A 256 22.21 52.22 48.40
N THR A 257 22.84 53.39 48.46
CA THR A 257 22.22 54.68 48.82
C THR A 257 21.44 55.26 47.64
N LEU A 258 20.64 56.30 47.88
CA LEU A 258 19.83 56.95 46.83
C LEU A 258 20.67 57.44 45.64
N ALA A 259 21.86 57.99 45.90
CA ALA A 259 22.78 58.46 44.86
C ALA A 259 23.40 57.31 44.03
N GLN A 260 23.50 56.11 44.59
CA GLN A 260 24.09 54.94 43.93
C GLN A 260 23.08 54.14 43.09
N LEU A 261 21.78 54.36 43.26
CA LEU A 261 20.75 53.60 42.53
C LEU A 261 20.67 53.94 41.04
N ALA A 262 20.82 55.21 40.65
CA ALA A 262 20.72 55.61 39.24
C ALA A 262 21.85 55.01 38.37
N PRO A 263 23.13 55.00 38.79
CA PRO A 263 24.17 54.26 38.09
C PRO A 263 23.87 52.76 37.92
N LEU A 264 23.34 52.10 38.95
CA LEU A 264 22.97 50.68 38.89
C LEU A 264 21.82 50.41 37.91
N GLN A 265 20.83 51.30 37.84
CA GLN A 265 19.76 51.23 36.83
C GLN A 265 20.33 51.32 35.41
N MET A 266 21.27 52.24 35.17
CA MET A 266 21.91 52.39 33.86
C MET A 266 22.76 51.16 33.49
N GLU A 267 23.49 50.59 34.45
CA GLU A 267 24.26 49.35 34.27
C GLU A 267 23.33 48.18 33.88
N LEU A 268 22.21 48.04 34.58
CA LEU A 268 21.21 47.00 34.29
C LEU A 268 20.58 47.17 32.89
N VAL A 269 20.27 48.40 32.49
CA VAL A 269 19.76 48.69 31.14
C VAL A 269 20.82 48.39 30.07
N ALA A 270 22.09 48.70 30.33
CA ALA A 270 23.19 48.37 29.43
C ALA A 270 23.35 46.85 29.26
N LEU A 271 23.30 46.10 30.37
CA LEU A 271 23.32 44.63 30.36
C LEU A 271 22.15 44.07 29.55
N SER A 272 20.93 44.58 29.78
CA SER A 272 19.75 44.17 29.04
C SER A 272 19.88 44.40 27.53
N ARG A 273 20.48 45.52 27.11
CA ARG A 273 20.72 45.82 25.68
C ARG A 273 21.74 44.84 25.08
N ALA A 274 22.86 44.61 25.77
CA ALA A 274 23.87 43.66 25.34
C ALA A 274 23.28 42.24 25.17
N GLU A 275 22.49 41.80 26.16
CA GLU A 275 21.84 40.49 26.16
C GLU A 275 20.63 40.38 25.21
N SER A 276 20.20 41.48 24.59
CA SER A 276 19.11 41.44 23.59
C SER A 276 19.65 41.26 22.17
N GLN A 277 20.80 41.84 21.84
CA GLN A 277 21.31 41.89 20.45
C GLN A 277 21.83 40.52 19.96
N ALA A 278 22.68 39.88 20.76
CA ALA A 278 23.30 38.60 20.40
C ALA A 278 22.28 37.46 20.15
N PRO A 279 21.28 37.21 21.03
CA PRO A 279 20.31 36.14 20.78
C PRO A 279 19.39 36.43 19.59
N GLN A 280 19.06 37.70 19.32
CA GLN A 280 18.23 38.06 18.16
C GLN A 280 18.95 37.73 16.85
N GLN A 281 20.23 38.08 16.74
CA GLN A 281 21.02 37.76 15.56
C GLN A 281 21.16 36.23 15.38
N LEU A 282 21.52 35.53 16.46
CA LEU A 282 21.64 34.07 16.46
C LEU A 282 20.31 33.40 16.06
N TRP A 283 19.18 33.88 16.57
CA TRP A 283 17.85 33.37 16.23
C TRP A 283 17.52 33.59 14.75
N LEU A 284 17.78 34.78 14.21
CA LEU A 284 17.54 35.10 12.80
C LEU A 284 18.37 34.21 11.87
N ASP A 285 19.67 34.05 12.17
CA ASP A 285 20.57 33.23 11.37
C ASP A 285 20.17 31.74 11.42
N THR A 286 19.76 31.27 12.61
CA THR A 286 19.23 29.91 12.81
C THR A 286 17.98 29.66 11.96
N ARG A 287 17.01 30.60 11.98
CA ARG A 287 15.78 30.45 11.18
C ARG A 287 16.04 30.55 9.68
N ARG A 288 16.94 31.43 9.25
CA ARG A 288 17.34 31.55 7.85
C ARG A 288 17.93 30.23 7.36
N LEU A 289 18.89 29.66 8.10
CA LEU A 289 19.54 28.40 7.73
C LEU A 289 18.58 27.21 7.75
N ALA A 290 17.69 27.13 8.75
CA ALA A 290 16.66 26.11 8.82
C ALA A 290 15.70 26.19 7.62
N HIS A 291 15.35 27.41 7.20
CA HIS A 291 14.53 27.62 6.00
C HIS A 291 15.27 27.16 4.74
N THR A 292 16.54 27.51 4.56
CA THR A 292 17.35 27.05 3.42
C THR A 292 17.42 25.52 3.35
N LEU A 293 17.65 24.85 4.49
CA LEU A 293 17.65 23.38 4.56
C LEU A 293 16.30 22.76 4.20
N SER A 294 15.20 23.37 4.65
CA SER A 294 13.85 22.92 4.31
C SER A 294 13.53 23.11 2.83
N GLN A 295 13.89 24.26 2.26
CA GLN A 295 13.73 24.51 0.82
C GLN A 295 14.50 23.49 -0.02
N LEU A 296 15.75 23.20 0.36
CA LEU A 296 16.58 22.22 -0.31
C LEU A 296 15.96 20.82 -0.27
N HIS A 297 15.39 20.43 0.87
CA HIS A 297 14.67 19.17 1.01
C HIS A 297 13.42 19.11 0.12
N VAL A 298 12.61 20.17 0.10
CA VAL A 298 11.41 20.25 -0.75
C VAL A 298 11.77 20.17 -2.24
N GLU A 299 12.83 20.88 -2.65
CA GLU A 299 13.33 20.84 -4.02
C GLU A 299 13.83 19.43 -4.40
N HIS A 300 14.58 18.78 -3.51
CA HIS A 300 15.01 17.40 -3.69
C HIS A 300 13.82 16.46 -3.83
N HIS A 301 12.82 16.57 -2.95
CA HIS A 301 11.62 15.74 -3.01
C HIS A 301 10.92 15.88 -4.37
N ARG A 302 10.73 17.11 -4.85
CA ARG A 302 10.14 17.37 -6.18
C ARG A 302 10.96 16.76 -7.32
N LYS A 303 12.30 16.84 -7.24
CA LYS A 303 13.20 16.19 -8.21
C LYS A 303 13.16 14.66 -8.15
N MET A 304 12.75 14.10 -7.01
CA MET A 304 12.65 12.65 -6.80
C MET A 304 11.28 12.06 -7.15
N ASP A 305 10.25 12.89 -7.30
CA ASP A 305 8.89 12.43 -7.63
C ASP A 305 8.80 11.58 -8.91
N PRO A 306 9.54 11.86 -10.01
CA PRO A 306 9.55 10.99 -11.19
C PRO A 306 10.04 9.56 -10.92
N TYR A 307 10.84 9.36 -9.87
CA TYR A 307 11.40 8.06 -9.50
C TYR A 307 10.60 7.33 -8.41
N ALA A 308 9.46 7.88 -7.98
CA ALA A 308 8.67 7.36 -6.85
C ALA A 308 8.30 5.88 -6.99
N ALA A 309 7.82 5.47 -8.17
CA ALA A 309 7.41 4.10 -8.45
C ALA A 309 8.62 3.14 -8.41
N PHE A 310 9.75 3.55 -8.99
CA PHE A 310 11.00 2.78 -8.96
C PHE A 310 11.51 2.57 -7.54
N LEU A 311 11.54 3.62 -6.71
CA LEU A 311 11.96 3.54 -5.32
C LEU A 311 11.07 2.59 -4.50
N THR A 312 9.75 2.68 -4.71
CA THR A 312 8.77 1.82 -4.03
C THR A 312 8.92 0.36 -4.45
N GLN A 313 9.03 0.09 -5.75
CA GLN A 313 9.20 -1.26 -6.29
C GLN A 313 10.48 -1.94 -5.78
N ASN A 314 11.55 -1.17 -5.55
CA ASN A 314 12.85 -1.67 -5.12
C ASN A 314 13.12 -1.50 -3.62
N ASN A 315 12.12 -1.09 -2.81
CA ASN A 315 12.25 -0.84 -1.37
C ASN A 315 13.40 0.12 -1.00
N ILE A 316 13.65 1.14 -1.82
CA ILE A 316 14.68 2.15 -1.58
C ILE A 316 14.05 3.29 -0.77
N PRO A 317 14.51 3.56 0.47
CA PRO A 317 13.95 4.62 1.29
C PRO A 317 14.32 6.00 0.73
N ARG A 318 13.39 6.96 0.84
CA ARG A 318 13.69 8.38 0.61
C ARG A 318 14.45 8.91 1.81
N VAL A 319 15.70 9.30 1.61
CA VAL A 319 16.57 9.79 2.69
C VAL A 319 16.44 11.30 2.81
N ASP A 320 16.14 11.77 4.01
CA ASP A 320 16.24 13.19 4.36
C ASP A 320 17.58 13.47 5.05
N LEU A 321 18.46 14.19 4.37
CA LEU A 321 19.77 14.59 4.90
C LEU A 321 19.68 15.83 5.79
N THR A 322 18.56 16.57 5.79
CA THR A 322 18.42 17.84 6.51
C THR A 322 17.67 17.72 7.83
N ALA A 323 16.86 16.67 8.03
CA ALA A 323 16.05 16.45 9.23
C ALA A 323 16.81 16.70 10.55
N ARG A 324 17.98 16.06 10.71
CA ARG A 324 18.77 16.15 11.95
C ARG A 324 19.29 17.57 12.18
N SER A 325 19.83 18.21 11.14
CA SER A 325 20.32 19.59 11.21
C SER A 325 19.17 20.55 11.50
N GLY A 326 18.00 20.36 10.88
CA GLY A 326 16.79 21.13 11.15
C GLY A 326 16.34 21.03 12.62
N ALA A 327 16.36 19.83 13.21
CA ALA A 327 16.03 19.63 14.62
C ALA A 327 17.01 20.37 15.57
N ILE A 328 18.31 20.36 15.25
CA ILE A 328 19.33 21.09 16.02
C ILE A 328 19.07 22.60 15.94
N LEU A 329 18.84 23.13 14.73
CA LEU A 329 18.56 24.56 14.54
C LEU A 329 17.29 25.00 15.28
N ASN A 330 16.20 24.21 15.21
CA ASN A 330 15.00 24.50 15.97
C ASN A 330 15.25 24.50 17.48
N SER A 331 16.09 23.58 17.97
CA SER A 331 16.50 23.55 19.38
C SER A 331 17.27 24.81 19.78
N ILE A 332 18.22 25.25 18.95
CA ILE A 332 18.97 26.50 19.16
C ILE A 332 18.02 27.70 19.24
N SER A 333 17.09 27.82 18.29
CA SER A 333 16.10 28.91 18.26
C SER A 333 15.20 28.90 19.50
N SER A 334 14.73 27.73 19.93
CA SER A 334 13.92 27.62 21.15
C SER A 334 14.70 28.00 22.41
N TYR A 335 16.00 27.68 22.45
CA TYR A 335 16.86 28.00 23.57
C TYR A 335 17.13 29.50 23.67
N THR A 336 17.43 30.16 22.54
CA THR A 336 17.70 31.60 22.52
C THR A 336 16.46 32.39 22.96
N ASP A 337 15.27 31.99 22.51
CA ASP A 337 14.00 32.59 22.96
C ASP A 337 13.78 32.38 24.47
N ALA A 338 14.00 31.16 24.97
CA ALA A 338 13.82 30.84 26.37
C ALA A 338 14.80 31.61 27.27
N ARG A 339 16.07 31.72 26.88
CA ARG A 339 17.07 32.51 27.63
C ARG A 339 16.73 33.99 27.61
N TYR A 340 16.39 34.53 26.44
CA TYR A 340 15.98 35.93 26.33
C TYR A 340 14.81 36.25 27.27
N ALA A 341 13.78 35.40 27.29
CA ALA A 341 12.65 35.57 28.20
C ALA A 341 13.05 35.53 29.68
N ARG A 342 13.95 34.61 30.09
CA ARG A 342 14.45 34.54 31.46
C ARG A 342 15.23 35.80 31.87
N VAL A 343 16.13 36.27 31.01
CA VAL A 343 16.94 37.48 31.26
C VAL A 343 16.05 38.72 31.30
N ALA A 344 15.12 38.87 30.34
CA ALA A 344 14.19 39.99 30.30
C ALA A 344 13.32 40.05 31.56
N GLU A 345 12.81 38.91 32.03
CA GLU A 345 12.02 38.85 33.26
C GLU A 345 12.88 39.16 34.50
N ALA A 346 14.12 38.68 34.57
CA ALA A 346 15.04 39.00 35.66
C ALA A 346 15.37 40.51 35.70
N VAL A 347 15.70 41.11 34.56
CA VAL A 347 15.94 42.56 34.41
C VAL A 347 14.70 43.35 34.84
N LYS A 348 13.51 42.97 34.35
CA LYS A 348 12.24 43.63 34.70
C LYS A 348 11.98 43.61 36.20
N LYS A 349 12.16 42.44 36.85
CA LYS A 349 12.01 42.31 38.32
C LYS A 349 13.02 43.16 39.06
N LEU A 350 14.27 43.20 38.60
CA LEU A 350 15.32 43.96 39.27
C LEU A 350 15.13 45.47 39.11
N LEU A 351 14.68 45.95 37.95
CA LEU A 351 14.30 47.35 37.75
C LEU A 351 13.14 47.74 38.68
N ALA A 352 12.11 46.90 38.78
CA ALA A 352 10.99 47.13 39.70
C ALA A 352 11.48 47.22 41.16
N GLY A 353 12.32 46.28 41.59
CA GLY A 353 12.91 46.30 42.94
C GLY A 353 13.80 47.52 43.21
N LEU A 354 14.56 47.98 42.21
CA LEU A 354 15.34 49.22 42.29
C LEU A 354 14.43 50.45 42.48
N THR A 355 13.32 50.53 41.75
CA THR A 355 12.33 51.61 41.90
C THR A 355 11.66 51.56 43.26
N GLU A 356 11.27 50.37 43.75
CA GLU A 356 10.69 50.19 45.08
C GLU A 356 11.65 50.62 46.18
N ARG A 357 12.92 50.21 46.08
CA ARG A 357 13.97 50.63 47.02
C ARG A 357 14.19 52.14 46.98
N GLN A 358 14.22 52.73 45.79
CA GLN A 358 14.34 54.18 45.64
C GLN A 358 13.20 54.89 46.39
N GLY A 359 11.95 54.43 46.19
CA GLY A 359 10.79 54.96 46.91
C GLY A 359 10.90 54.78 48.43
N ALA A 360 11.36 53.61 48.88
CA ALA A 360 11.58 53.32 50.30
C ALA A 360 12.63 54.26 50.92
N LEU A 361 13.78 54.46 50.25
CA LEU A 361 14.83 55.36 50.73
C LEU A 361 14.35 56.82 50.78
N VAL A 362 13.65 57.29 49.74
CA VAL A 362 13.04 58.63 49.73
C VAL A 362 12.06 58.78 50.89
N SER A 363 11.20 57.79 51.12
CA SER A 363 10.25 57.83 52.24
C SER A 363 10.93 57.80 53.61
N SER A 364 12.05 57.07 53.75
CA SER A 364 12.80 56.98 55.02
C SER A 364 13.51 58.29 55.38
N GLN A 365 13.92 59.06 54.37
CA GLN A 365 14.58 60.36 54.54
C GLN A 365 13.57 61.51 54.66
N ALA A 366 12.30 61.27 54.32
CA ALA A 366 11.24 62.26 54.35
C ALA A 366 10.70 62.51 55.77
N ASN A 367 10.17 63.71 56.02
CA ASN A 367 9.50 64.06 57.29
C ASN A 367 8.14 63.35 57.43
N ALA A 368 7.53 63.41 58.64
CA ALA A 368 6.30 62.67 58.94
C ALA A 368 5.13 63.01 58.01
N ASP A 369 4.93 64.29 57.69
CA ASP A 369 3.85 64.75 56.80
C ASP A 369 4.05 64.25 55.36
N THR A 370 5.30 64.26 54.87
CA THR A 370 5.65 63.72 53.55
C THR A 370 5.46 62.20 53.53
N ARG A 371 5.80 61.48 54.59
CA ARG A 371 5.54 60.02 54.69
C ARG A 371 4.04 59.70 54.62
N GLN A 372 3.20 60.48 55.30
CA GLN A 372 1.74 60.29 55.23
C GLN A 372 1.20 60.59 53.82
N THR A 373 1.74 61.62 53.16
CA THR A 373 1.39 61.97 51.78
C THR A 373 1.79 60.85 50.81
N LEU A 374 3.00 60.31 50.95
CA LEU A 374 3.50 59.19 50.15
C LEU A 374 2.69 57.90 50.38
N ALA A 375 2.32 57.60 51.63
CA ALA A 375 1.48 56.44 51.94
C ALA A 375 0.08 56.56 51.30
N THR A 376 -0.51 57.76 51.35
CA THR A 376 -1.81 58.04 50.71
C THR A 376 -1.73 57.92 49.19
N ALA A 377 -0.68 58.49 48.58
CA ALA A 377 -0.42 58.38 47.15
C ALA A 377 -0.18 56.93 46.70
N ALA A 378 0.54 56.14 47.51
CA ALA A 378 0.77 54.72 47.24
C ALA A 378 -0.53 53.91 47.32
N MET A 379 -1.39 54.18 48.31
CA MET A 379 -2.72 53.56 48.39
C MET A 379 -3.58 53.91 47.17
N LEU A 380 -3.60 55.18 46.76
CA LEU A 380 -4.33 55.62 45.58
C LEU A 380 -3.82 54.90 44.32
N LYS A 381 -2.52 54.89 44.09
CA LYS A 381 -1.90 54.19 42.95
C LYS A 381 -2.19 52.69 42.96
N ALA A 382 -2.15 52.04 44.12
CA ALA A 382 -2.51 50.63 44.26
C ALA A 382 -3.98 50.39 43.88
N SER A 383 -4.89 51.26 44.33
CA SER A 383 -6.31 51.18 43.98
C SER A 383 -6.57 51.38 42.49
N GLU A 384 -5.90 52.35 41.87
CA GLU A 384 -5.99 52.63 40.42
C GLU A 384 -5.46 51.46 39.59
N THR A 385 -4.30 50.91 39.98
CA THR A 385 -3.67 49.78 39.27
C THR A 385 -4.54 48.53 39.38
N PHE A 386 -5.08 48.26 40.58
CA PHE A 386 -5.98 47.13 40.79
C PHE A 386 -7.27 47.27 39.99
N LEU A 387 -7.87 48.47 39.98
CA LEU A 387 -9.04 48.77 39.18
C LEU A 387 -8.76 48.64 37.67
N ALA A 388 -7.61 49.14 37.19
CA ALA A 388 -7.22 49.03 35.78
C ALA A 388 -7.05 47.55 35.36
N ASN A 389 -6.42 46.74 36.20
CA ASN A 389 -6.27 45.30 35.98
C ASN A 389 -7.63 44.58 36.00
N ALA A 390 -8.50 44.93 36.96
CA ALA A 390 -9.86 44.40 37.03
C ALA A 390 -10.63 44.73 35.74
N ASN A 391 -10.63 46.00 35.32
CA ASN A 391 -11.28 46.46 34.10
C ASN A 391 -10.75 45.78 32.84
N THR A 392 -9.42 45.60 32.75
CA THR A 392 -8.78 44.90 31.62
C THR A 392 -9.27 43.46 31.53
N ARG A 393 -9.29 42.74 32.66
CA ARG A 393 -9.80 41.35 32.72
C ARG A 393 -11.29 41.28 32.39
N THR A 394 -12.10 42.19 32.94
CA THR A 394 -13.54 42.23 32.61
C THR A 394 -13.81 42.58 31.15
N THR A 395 -12.95 43.39 30.52
CA THR A 395 -13.07 43.70 29.08
C THR A 395 -12.69 42.48 28.24
N ALA A 396 -11.59 41.78 28.59
CA ALA A 396 -11.15 40.58 27.89
C ALA A 396 -12.18 39.44 27.94
N LEU A 397 -12.91 39.29 29.06
CA LEU A 397 -13.99 38.29 29.22
C LEU A 397 -14.97 38.29 28.06
N TRP A 398 -15.41 39.49 27.63
CA TRP A 398 -16.51 39.65 26.69
C TRP A 398 -16.07 39.87 25.24
N GLN A 399 -14.76 39.92 24.97
CA GLN A 399 -14.24 39.94 23.60
C GLN A 399 -14.58 38.63 22.89
N MET A 400 -14.93 38.68 21.60
CA MET A 400 -15.20 37.44 20.86
C MET A 400 -13.90 36.66 20.62
N PRO A 401 -13.87 35.34 20.89
CA PRO A 401 -12.71 34.51 20.57
C PRO A 401 -12.45 34.42 19.06
N PRO A 402 -11.22 34.09 18.64
CA PRO A 402 -10.92 33.84 17.24
C PRO A 402 -11.67 32.60 16.72
N LYS A 403 -11.96 32.58 15.41
CA LYS A 403 -12.65 31.47 14.73
C LYS A 403 -11.69 30.65 13.88
N SER A 404 -11.96 29.35 13.77
CA SER A 404 -11.33 28.44 12.79
C SER A 404 -11.61 28.93 11.37
N THR A 405 -10.68 28.72 10.45
CA THR A 405 -10.80 29.24 9.09
C THR A 405 -11.86 28.50 8.29
N LYS A 406 -11.93 27.17 8.45
CA LYS A 406 -12.80 26.27 7.68
C LYS A 406 -14.20 26.15 8.28
N LEU A 407 -14.29 25.74 9.55
CA LEU A 407 -15.57 25.44 10.20
C LEU A 407 -16.26 26.68 10.79
N LYS A 408 -15.59 27.85 10.79
CA LYS A 408 -16.06 29.10 11.42
C LYS A 408 -16.48 28.95 12.90
N LEU A 409 -15.97 27.94 13.60
CA LEU A 409 -16.21 27.69 15.01
C LEU A 409 -15.19 28.44 15.86
N PHE A 410 -15.58 28.83 17.07
CA PHE A 410 -14.71 29.58 17.98
C PHE A 410 -13.71 28.66 18.69
N PHE A 411 -12.48 29.14 18.87
CA PHE A 411 -11.52 28.52 19.81
C PHE A 411 -11.91 28.87 21.25
N LEU A 412 -12.10 27.86 22.09
CA LEU A 412 -12.73 28.00 23.41
C LEU A 412 -11.77 27.88 24.58
N SER A 413 -10.56 27.34 24.38
CA SER A 413 -9.60 27.12 25.48
C SER A 413 -9.14 28.40 26.16
N ALA A 414 -8.83 29.45 25.39
CA ALA A 414 -8.46 30.75 25.94
C ALA A 414 -9.59 31.36 26.78
N LYS A 415 -10.84 31.22 26.33
CA LYS A 415 -12.01 31.70 27.07
C LYS A 415 -12.21 31.00 28.40
N HIS A 416 -12.00 29.68 28.45
CA HIS A 416 -12.02 28.97 29.71
C HIS A 416 -11.03 29.57 30.72
N VAL A 417 -9.79 29.81 30.28
CA VAL A 417 -8.74 30.38 31.13
C VAL A 417 -9.11 31.79 31.62
N ASP A 418 -9.66 32.64 30.75
CA ASP A 418 -10.08 34.00 31.12
C ASP A 418 -11.14 33.98 32.23
N PHE A 419 -12.19 33.16 32.06
CA PHE A 419 -13.27 33.02 33.04
C PHE A 419 -12.79 32.39 34.35
N GLU A 420 -11.96 31.34 34.28
CA GLU A 420 -11.36 30.70 35.46
C GLU A 420 -10.48 31.71 36.24
N SER A 421 -9.70 32.54 35.54
CA SER A 421 -8.82 33.53 36.16
C SER A 421 -9.56 34.58 37.00
N ILE A 422 -10.82 34.87 36.67
CA ILE A 422 -11.65 35.80 37.43
C ILE A 422 -12.30 35.10 38.62
N LEU A 423 -12.76 33.86 38.45
CA LEU A 423 -13.29 33.07 39.57
C LEU A 423 -12.22 32.82 40.65
N GLN A 424 -10.94 32.70 40.29
CA GLN A 424 -9.83 32.62 41.25
C GLN A 424 -9.68 33.87 42.14
N LEU A 425 -10.20 35.03 41.71
CA LEU A 425 -10.17 36.28 42.48
C LEU A 425 -11.37 36.45 43.41
N GLU A 426 -12.37 35.57 43.32
CA GLU A 426 -13.60 35.66 44.12
C GLU A 426 -13.33 35.60 45.64
N PRO A 427 -12.51 34.68 46.18
CA PRO A 427 -12.22 34.65 47.62
C PRO A 427 -11.58 35.94 48.13
N LEU A 428 -10.71 36.56 47.31
CA LEU A 428 -10.06 37.83 47.64
C LEU A 428 -11.07 38.96 47.70
N CYS A 429 -12.02 38.99 46.76
CA CYS A 429 -13.01 40.04 46.69
C CYS A 429 -14.19 39.86 47.64
N MET A 430 -14.40 38.70 48.25
CA MET A 430 -15.45 38.47 49.25
C MET A 430 -15.12 39.03 50.64
N HIS A 431 -13.83 39.14 50.98
CA HIS A 431 -13.37 39.54 52.32
C HIS A 431 -12.73 40.93 52.38
N VAL A 432 -13.05 41.80 51.40
CA VAL A 432 -12.54 43.18 51.40
C VAL A 432 -13.18 43.97 52.53
N SER A 433 -12.35 44.47 53.45
CA SER A 433 -12.77 45.36 54.55
C SER A 433 -12.19 46.78 54.35
N PRO A 434 -12.94 47.85 54.69
CA PRO A 434 -12.46 49.23 54.70
C PRO A 434 -11.25 49.47 55.63
N THR A 435 -11.01 48.58 56.60
CA THR A 435 -9.94 48.74 57.59
C THR A 435 -8.63 48.03 57.23
N SER A 436 -8.66 47.00 56.37
CA SER A 436 -7.48 46.19 56.04
C SER A 436 -7.11 46.22 54.55
N THR A 437 -8.08 46.43 53.66
CA THR A 437 -7.89 46.32 52.19
C THR A 437 -8.70 47.35 51.43
N ALA A 438 -8.86 48.57 51.97
CA ALA A 438 -9.66 49.64 51.35
C ALA A 438 -9.28 49.91 49.89
N TRP A 439 -8.00 49.80 49.54
CA TRP A 439 -7.50 50.01 48.18
C TRP A 439 -8.05 49.01 47.14
N MET A 440 -8.50 47.82 47.55
CA MET A 440 -9.07 46.82 46.64
C MET A 440 -10.55 47.04 46.33
N GLU A 441 -11.23 47.87 47.12
CA GLU A 441 -12.71 47.94 47.15
C GLU A 441 -13.30 48.26 45.77
N THR A 442 -12.81 49.32 45.13
CA THR A 442 -13.31 49.76 43.82
C THR A 442 -13.12 48.70 42.73
N GLY A 443 -11.97 48.02 42.68
CA GLY A 443 -11.72 46.95 41.71
C GLY A 443 -12.54 45.68 42.00
N CYS A 444 -12.73 45.35 43.28
CA CYS A 444 -13.56 44.21 43.65
C CYS A 444 -15.04 44.44 43.39
N ILE A 445 -15.54 45.68 43.48
CA ILE A 445 -16.90 46.01 43.03
C ILE A 445 -17.08 45.69 41.54
N ALA A 446 -16.09 46.00 40.69
CA ALA A 446 -16.14 45.68 39.27
C ALA A 446 -16.14 44.16 39.02
N LEU A 447 -15.30 43.40 39.74
CA LEU A 447 -15.19 41.94 39.59
C LEU A 447 -16.41 41.18 40.14
N ARG A 448 -16.96 41.59 41.29
CA ARG A 448 -18.13 40.94 41.92
C ARG A 448 -19.34 40.87 40.99
N ARG A 449 -19.51 41.88 40.11
CA ARG A 449 -20.57 41.90 39.10
C ARG A 449 -20.42 40.78 38.05
N GLN A 450 -19.19 40.27 37.85
CA GLN A 450 -18.90 39.26 36.85
C GLN A 450 -18.92 37.83 37.39
N PHE A 451 -18.73 37.60 38.71
CA PHE A 451 -18.56 36.24 39.26
C PHE A 451 -19.73 35.30 38.96
N THR A 452 -20.98 35.75 39.15
CA THR A 452 -22.16 34.94 38.84
C THR A 452 -22.24 34.59 37.36
N SER A 453 -22.00 35.57 36.48
CA SER A 453 -22.00 35.34 35.04
C SER A 453 -20.86 34.43 34.59
N ALA A 454 -19.67 34.57 35.20
CA ALA A 454 -18.51 33.73 34.93
C ALA A 454 -18.75 32.28 35.34
N ARG A 455 -19.34 32.07 36.53
CA ARG A 455 -19.71 30.74 37.02
C ARG A 455 -20.74 30.09 36.11
N ASN A 456 -21.78 30.81 35.70
CA ASN A 456 -22.76 30.30 34.75
C ASN A 456 -22.11 29.97 33.41
N TYR A 457 -21.22 30.82 32.90
CA TYR A 457 -20.53 30.55 31.65
C TYR A 457 -19.71 29.25 31.72
N VAL A 458 -18.88 29.08 32.75
CA VAL A 458 -18.03 27.89 32.93
C VAL A 458 -18.87 26.63 33.20
N ASN A 459 -19.91 26.70 34.02
CA ASN A 459 -20.66 25.52 34.44
C ASN A 459 -21.74 25.10 33.45
N THR A 460 -22.32 26.02 32.69
CA THR A 460 -23.45 25.72 31.80
C THR A 460 -23.18 26.07 30.35
N THR A 461 -22.78 27.30 30.05
CA THR A 461 -22.71 27.79 28.66
C THR A 461 -21.60 27.11 27.88
N LEU A 462 -20.40 27.06 28.46
CA LEU A 462 -19.20 26.53 27.82
C LEU A 462 -19.29 25.01 27.55
N PRO A 463 -19.68 24.15 28.50
CA PRO A 463 -19.89 22.73 28.23
C PRO A 463 -20.92 22.49 27.12
N ASN A 464 -22.02 23.25 27.10
CA ASN A 464 -23.06 23.13 26.08
C ASN A 464 -22.58 23.59 24.70
N MET A 465 -21.77 24.67 24.63
CA MET A 465 -21.13 25.08 23.38
C MET A 465 -20.17 24.02 22.84
N VAL A 466 -19.36 23.40 23.71
CA VAL A 466 -18.46 22.31 23.28
C VAL A 466 -19.28 21.14 22.71
N ARG A 467 -20.35 20.71 23.38
CA ARG A 467 -21.25 19.63 22.88
C ARG A 467 -21.87 19.98 21.52
N LEU A 468 -22.34 21.21 21.35
CA LEU A 468 -22.90 21.69 20.09
C LEU A 468 -21.83 21.69 18.98
N ASN A 469 -20.64 22.21 19.27
CA ASN A 469 -19.54 22.27 18.32
C ASN A 469 -19.05 20.87 17.91
N VAL A 470 -18.97 19.92 18.84
CA VAL A 470 -18.65 18.52 18.54
C VAL A 470 -19.66 17.92 17.55
N THR A 471 -20.95 18.20 17.75
CA THR A 471 -22.00 17.75 16.81
C THR A 471 -21.81 18.37 15.41
N GLN A 472 -21.42 19.65 15.33
CA GLN A 472 -21.13 20.33 14.06
C GLN A 472 -19.85 19.81 13.40
N MET A 473 -18.79 19.58 14.17
CA MET A 473 -17.52 19.00 13.70
C MET A 473 -17.73 17.59 13.14
N ARG A 474 -18.56 16.77 13.81
CA ARG A 474 -18.95 15.44 13.32
C ARG A 474 -19.64 15.50 11.96
N ARG A 475 -20.57 16.45 11.78
CA ARG A 475 -21.25 16.67 10.49
C ARG A 475 -20.30 17.16 9.39
N ALA A 476 -19.23 17.86 9.77
CA ALA A 476 -18.21 18.37 8.85
C ALA A 476 -17.09 17.35 8.54
N GLY A 477 -17.16 16.13 9.09
CA GLY A 477 -16.20 15.06 8.79
C GLY A 477 -14.88 15.12 9.56
N VAL A 478 -14.84 15.79 10.72
CA VAL A 478 -13.67 15.75 11.62
C VAL A 478 -13.50 14.33 12.19
N SER A 479 -12.24 13.88 12.36
CA SER A 479 -11.91 12.53 12.84
C SER A 479 -12.62 12.18 14.14
N GLU A 480 -13.31 11.03 14.17
CA GLU A 480 -14.05 10.56 15.34
C GLU A 480 -13.15 10.32 16.56
N THR A 481 -11.87 9.99 16.34
CA THR A 481 -10.88 9.85 17.43
C THR A 481 -10.72 11.15 18.23
N HIS A 482 -10.63 12.30 17.55
CA HIS A 482 -10.49 13.59 18.21
C HIS A 482 -11.80 14.04 18.88
N LEU A 483 -12.95 13.65 18.33
CA LEU A 483 -14.24 13.98 18.93
C LEU A 483 -14.53 13.13 20.18
N ALA A 484 -14.14 11.85 20.16
CA ALA A 484 -14.26 10.94 21.30
C ALA A 484 -13.44 11.43 22.51
N ASP A 485 -12.24 11.98 22.28
CA ASP A 485 -11.42 12.57 23.35
C ASP A 485 -12.13 13.76 24.03
N VAL A 486 -12.76 14.64 23.24
CA VAL A 486 -13.53 15.78 23.76
C VAL A 486 -14.73 15.30 24.60
N GLU A 487 -15.50 14.35 24.08
CA GLU A 487 -16.68 13.80 24.77
C GLU A 487 -16.30 13.08 26.06
N THR A 488 -15.19 12.33 26.05
CA THR A 488 -14.64 11.65 27.23
C THR A 488 -14.26 12.65 28.32
N HIS A 489 -13.57 13.74 27.97
CA HIS A 489 -13.22 14.78 28.95
C HIS A 489 -14.44 15.52 29.48
N LEU A 490 -15.46 15.76 28.64
CA LEU A 490 -16.74 16.33 29.10
C LEU A 490 -17.50 15.40 30.04
N ALA A 491 -17.53 14.10 29.76
CA ALA A 491 -18.19 13.10 30.60
C ALA A 491 -17.52 13.00 31.99
N ASN A 492 -16.19 13.13 32.03
CA ASN A 492 -15.40 13.13 33.26
C ASN A 492 -15.40 14.48 34.00
N ALA A 493 -16.25 15.43 33.60
CA ALA A 493 -16.31 16.79 34.15
C ALA A 493 -14.98 17.56 34.10
N ASN A 494 -14.05 17.18 33.22
CA ASN A 494 -12.77 17.85 33.04
C ASN A 494 -12.87 18.88 31.91
N LEU A 495 -13.52 20.00 32.20
CA LEU A 495 -13.81 21.03 31.21
C LEU A 495 -12.55 21.62 30.57
N ARG A 496 -11.48 21.81 31.36
CA ARG A 496 -10.21 22.35 30.86
C ARG A 496 -9.59 21.47 29.77
N GLN A 497 -9.55 20.16 29.99
CA GLN A 497 -9.04 19.23 28.97
C GLN A 497 -10.01 19.10 27.80
N ALA A 498 -11.32 19.15 28.04
CA ALA A 498 -12.32 19.14 26.98
C ALA A 498 -12.18 20.31 26.00
N VAL A 499 -11.99 21.54 26.48
CA VAL A 499 -11.81 22.71 25.59
C VAL A 499 -10.46 22.71 24.87
N LEU A 500 -9.42 22.12 25.46
CA LEU A 500 -8.11 21.97 24.81
C LEU A 500 -8.18 20.94 23.67
N ALA A 501 -8.79 19.77 23.94
CA ALA A 501 -9.04 18.75 22.93
C ALA A 501 -9.95 19.28 21.80
N HIS A 502 -10.96 20.09 22.14
CA HIS A 502 -11.82 20.75 21.17
C HIS A 502 -11.03 21.68 20.24
N ASP A 503 -10.17 22.53 20.79
CA ASP A 503 -9.36 23.44 19.98
C ASP A 503 -8.31 22.68 19.15
N ALA A 504 -7.79 21.56 19.64
CA ALA A 504 -6.92 20.68 18.87
C ALA A 504 -7.66 20.05 17.68
N ALA A 505 -8.89 19.57 17.89
CA ALA A 505 -9.74 19.03 16.84
C ALA A 505 -10.05 20.08 15.76
N LEU A 506 -10.33 21.33 16.16
CA LEU A 506 -10.52 22.44 15.23
C LEU A 506 -9.25 22.73 14.40
N ARG A 507 -8.08 22.80 15.04
CA ARG A 507 -6.81 23.01 14.31
C ARG A 507 -6.50 21.88 13.34
N ALA A 508 -6.75 20.63 13.74
CA ALA A 508 -6.57 19.47 12.87
C ALA A 508 -7.52 19.51 11.65
N SER A 509 -8.70 20.12 11.80
CA SER A 509 -9.65 20.29 10.69
C SER A 509 -9.30 21.44 9.72
N ASP A 510 -8.51 22.41 10.18
CA ASP A 510 -8.03 23.56 9.40
C ASP A 510 -6.75 23.24 8.58
N LEU A 511 -6.09 22.11 8.87
CA LEU A 511 -5.07 21.47 8.01
C LEU A 511 -5.74 20.73 6.84
#